data_AF-A0A5R9DUF8-F1
#
_entry.id   AF-A0A5R9DUF8-F1
#
_cell.length_a   1.000
_cell.length_b   1.000
_cell.length_c   1.000
_cell.angle_alpha   90.00
_cell.angle_beta   90.00
_cell.angle_gamma   90.00
#
_symmetry.space_group_name_H-M   'P 1'
#
loop_
_entity.id
_entity.type
_entity.pdbx_description
1 polymer ?
#
loop_
_entity_poly.entity_id
_entity_poly.type
_entity_poly.pdbx_seq_one_letter_code
_entity_poly.pdbx_strand_id
1 'polypeptide(L)'
;MGRLEPNGIGVCPKLAQLKPNGVTVCPELAQLKPNGVAVCPKLAQLKPNGVAVCPQLAQLKPNGVAVCPKFGQLKPNGVAVCPKLGQLKPNGVAVCL
;
A
#
# COMPACT_ATOMS: atom_id res chain seq x y z
N MET A 1 -17.23 10.05 -0.47
CA MET A 1 -16.47 8.77 -0.60
C MET A 1 -16.22 8.21 0.80
N GLY A 2 -16.70 7.01 1.09
CA GLY A 2 -16.76 6.47 2.46
C GLY A 2 -15.51 5.75 2.95
N ARG A 3 -15.65 5.12 4.11
CA ARG A 3 -14.67 4.21 4.75
C ARG A 3 -15.27 2.80 4.81
N LEU A 4 -14.48 1.79 4.46
CA LEU A 4 -14.85 0.39 4.62
C LEU A 4 -13.80 -0.39 5.41
N GLU A 5 -14.26 -1.38 6.17
CA GLU A 5 -13.43 -2.26 7.00
C GLU A 5 -13.88 -3.73 6.85
N PRO A 6 -13.77 -4.32 5.64
CA PRO A 6 -14.25 -5.67 5.40
C PRO A 6 -13.31 -6.70 6.05
N ASN A 7 -13.87 -7.85 6.43
CA ASN A 7 -13.13 -9.05 6.83
C ASN A 7 -13.30 -10.12 5.73
N GLY A 8 -12.23 -10.82 5.37
CA GLY A 8 -12.24 -11.86 4.33
C GLY A 8 -11.83 -11.34 2.96
N ILE A 9 -12.57 -11.73 1.91
CA ILE A 9 -12.27 -11.36 0.52
C ILE A 9 -13.23 -10.24 0.09
N GLY A 10 -12.68 -9.15 -0.44
CA GLY A 10 -13.49 -8.00 -0.87
C GLY A 10 -12.98 -7.33 -2.14
N VAL A 11 -13.90 -6.91 -2.99
CA VAL A 11 -13.63 -5.99 -4.09
C VAL A 11 -14.40 -4.71 -3.82
N CYS A 12 -13.70 -3.58 -3.82
CA CYS A 12 -14.32 -2.28 -3.59
C CYS A 12 -14.08 -1.38 -4.79
N PRO A 13 -15.03 -0.51 -5.14
CA PRO A 13 -14.83 0.52 -6.16
C PRO A 13 -13.96 1.65 -5.57
N LYS A 14 -14.13 2.88 -6.03
CA LYS A 14 -13.40 4.04 -5.50
C LYS A 14 -13.86 4.39 -4.07
N LEU A 15 -12.92 4.46 -3.13
CA LEU A 15 -13.18 4.88 -1.74
C LEU A 15 -12.18 5.92 -1.28
N ALA A 16 -12.53 6.64 -0.22
CA ALA A 16 -11.58 7.52 0.45
C ALA A 16 -10.63 6.69 1.33
N GLN A 17 -11.18 5.74 2.09
CA GLN A 17 -10.43 4.96 3.08
C GLN A 17 -10.85 3.49 3.08
N LEU A 18 -9.88 2.58 3.17
CA LEU A 18 -10.12 1.14 3.25
C LEU A 18 -9.17 0.51 4.27
N LYS A 19 -9.72 -0.24 5.23
CA LYS A 19 -8.95 -0.99 6.25
C LYS A 19 -9.39 -2.45 6.32
N PRO A 20 -9.04 -3.26 5.32
CA PRO A 20 -9.48 -4.64 5.24
C PRO A 20 -8.62 -5.55 6.13
N ASN A 21 -9.24 -6.61 6.66
CA ASN A 21 -8.53 -7.77 7.19
C ASN A 21 -8.77 -8.96 6.24
N GLY A 22 -7.76 -9.36 5.47
CA GLY A 22 -7.87 -10.44 4.48
C GLY A 22 -7.35 -10.02 3.10
N VAL A 23 -8.05 -10.43 2.04
CA VAL A 23 -7.66 -10.17 0.64
C VAL A 23 -8.55 -9.09 0.05
N THR A 24 -7.97 -8.02 -0.50
CA THR A 24 -8.77 -6.94 -1.08
C THR A 24 -8.18 -6.36 -2.36
N VAL A 25 -9.06 -6.07 -3.31
CA VAL A 25 -8.72 -5.37 -4.56
C VAL A 25 -9.55 -4.10 -4.67
N CYS A 26 -8.89 -2.99 -4.98
CA CYS A 26 -9.56 -1.70 -5.14
C CYS A 26 -8.86 -0.86 -6.21
N PRO A 27 -9.55 -0.29 -7.21
CA PRO A 27 -8.91 0.38 -8.34
C PRO A 27 -8.25 1.72 -7.95
N GLU A 28 -8.87 2.49 -7.05
CA GLU A 28 -8.39 3.82 -6.65
C GLU A 28 -8.80 4.14 -5.21
N LEU A 29 -7.83 4.62 -4.41
CA LEU A 29 -8.02 4.99 -3.02
C LEU A 29 -7.21 6.24 -2.67
N ALA A 30 -7.68 7.00 -1.69
CA ALA A 30 -6.82 7.98 -1.03
C ALA A 30 -5.95 7.31 0.05
N GLN A 31 -6.53 6.45 0.88
CA GLN A 31 -5.81 5.77 1.98
C GLN A 31 -6.18 4.29 2.09
N LEU A 32 -5.15 3.43 2.20
CA LEU A 32 -5.30 1.99 2.38
C LEU A 32 -4.42 1.51 3.55
N LYS A 33 -5.05 0.83 4.52
CA LYS A 33 -4.38 0.22 5.68
C LYS A 33 -4.77 -1.26 5.85
N PRO A 34 -4.25 -2.16 5.00
CA PRO A 34 -4.63 -3.56 4.98
C PRO A 34 -3.83 -4.37 6.01
N ASN A 35 -4.52 -5.30 6.66
CA ASN A 35 -3.91 -6.44 7.36
C ASN A 35 -4.18 -7.69 6.51
N GLY A 36 -3.17 -8.18 5.79
CA GLY A 36 -3.33 -9.26 4.80
C GLY A 36 -2.79 -8.89 3.42
N VAL A 37 -3.51 -9.26 2.36
CA VAL A 37 -3.10 -9.05 0.96
C VAL A 37 -3.93 -7.95 0.33
N ALA A 38 -3.29 -6.95 -0.26
CA ALA A 38 -4.00 -5.88 -0.96
C ALA A 38 -3.38 -5.50 -2.30
N VAL A 39 -4.25 -5.24 -3.28
CA VAL A 39 -3.85 -4.72 -4.60
C VAL A 39 -4.61 -3.42 -4.87
N CYS A 40 -3.87 -2.35 -5.15
CA CYS A 40 -4.45 -1.07 -5.52
C CYS A 40 -3.61 -0.37 -6.60
N PRO A 41 -4.11 -0.22 -7.84
CA PRO A 41 -3.40 0.44 -8.94
C PRO A 41 -2.91 1.85 -8.63
N LYS A 42 -3.77 2.68 -8.03
CA LYS A 42 -3.51 4.09 -7.72
C LYS A 42 -3.90 4.42 -6.29
N LEU A 43 -2.94 4.93 -5.52
CA LEU A 43 -3.15 5.23 -4.11
C LEU A 43 -2.34 6.45 -3.70
N ALA A 44 -2.88 7.31 -2.82
CA ALA A 44 -2.07 8.39 -2.25
C ALA A 44 -1.23 7.91 -1.07
N GLN A 45 -1.81 7.11 -0.15
CA GLN A 45 -1.12 6.63 1.06
C GLN A 45 -1.37 5.15 1.35
N LEU A 46 -0.30 4.38 1.48
CA LEU A 46 -0.33 2.94 1.79
C LEU A 46 0.38 2.66 3.11
N LYS A 47 -0.31 2.00 4.05
CA LYS A 47 0.27 1.50 5.31
C LYS A 47 -0.07 0.02 5.54
N PRO A 48 0.61 -0.91 4.84
CA PRO A 48 0.29 -2.34 4.89
C PRO A 48 0.99 -3.05 6.04
N ASN A 49 0.22 -3.91 6.72
CA ASN A 49 0.69 -4.93 7.66
C ASN A 49 0.45 -6.31 7.01
N GLY A 50 1.22 -6.62 5.97
CA GLY A 50 1.04 -7.81 5.15
C GLY A 50 1.68 -7.63 3.78
N VAL A 51 1.08 -8.19 2.74
CA VAL A 51 1.56 -8.06 1.36
C VAL A 51 0.74 -7.01 0.62
N ALA A 52 1.40 -6.03 0.01
CA ALA A 52 0.71 -5.04 -0.81
C ALA A 52 1.41 -4.78 -2.13
N VAL A 53 0.60 -4.62 -3.19
CA VAL A 53 1.06 -4.25 -4.52
C VAL A 53 0.36 -2.96 -4.95
N CYS A 54 1.16 -1.95 -5.29
CA CYS A 54 0.65 -0.68 -5.78
C CYS A 54 1.57 -0.11 -6.88
N PRO A 55 1.15 -0.08 -8.14
CA PRO A 55 1.90 0.52 -9.25
C PRO A 55 2.31 1.98 -9.03
N GLN A 56 1.38 2.82 -8.55
CA GLN A 56 1.58 4.26 -8.38
C GLN A 56 1.14 4.72 -6.98
N LEU A 57 2.10 5.24 -6.21
CA LEU A 57 1.86 5.65 -4.84
C LEU A 57 2.57 6.96 -4.50
N ALA A 58 1.93 7.88 -3.77
CA ALA A 58 2.66 9.07 -3.28
C ALA A 58 3.51 8.74 -2.04
N GLN A 59 2.94 8.03 -1.07
CA GLN A 59 3.58 7.72 0.22
C GLN A 59 3.40 6.26 0.64
N LEU A 60 4.52 5.59 0.93
CA LEU A 60 4.58 4.19 1.34
C LEU A 60 5.15 4.04 2.76
N LYS A 61 4.41 3.39 3.66
CA LYS A 61 4.90 3.05 5.02
C LYS A 61 4.60 1.59 5.40
N PRO A 62 5.36 0.62 4.86
CA PRO A 62 5.13 -0.80 5.05
C PRO A 62 5.74 -1.31 6.35
N ASN A 63 4.95 -2.10 7.08
CA ASN A 63 5.45 -2.98 8.14
C ASN A 63 5.54 -4.45 7.67
N GLY A 64 5.01 -4.78 6.49
CA GLY A 64 5.17 -6.07 5.82
C GLY A 64 5.95 -5.96 4.51
N VAL A 65 5.52 -6.69 3.49
CA VAL A 65 6.10 -6.66 2.13
C VAL A 65 5.29 -5.73 1.25
N ALA A 66 5.95 -4.75 0.63
CA ALA A 66 5.32 -3.87 -0.35
C ALA A 66 6.12 -3.81 -1.65
N VAL A 67 5.41 -3.97 -2.77
CA VAL A 67 5.96 -3.80 -4.11
C VAL A 67 5.32 -2.58 -4.74
N CYS A 68 6.16 -1.56 -5.02
CA CYS A 68 5.69 -0.33 -5.62
C CYS A 68 6.70 0.21 -6.64
N PRO A 69 6.41 0.09 -7.95
CA PRO A 69 7.27 0.56 -9.02
C PRO A 69 7.61 2.05 -8.98
N LYS A 70 6.68 2.90 -8.52
CA LYS A 70 6.84 4.36 -8.50
C LYS A 70 6.26 4.95 -7.22
N PHE A 71 7.10 5.62 -6.43
CA PHE A 71 6.61 6.48 -5.35
C PHE A 71 7.46 7.68 -5.00
N GLY A 72 6.80 8.68 -4.39
CA GLY A 72 7.45 9.90 -3.94
C GLY A 72 8.25 9.71 -2.65
N GLN A 73 7.64 9.09 -1.64
CA GLN A 73 8.24 8.95 -0.30
C GLN A 73 8.06 7.54 0.26
N LEU A 74 9.13 6.97 0.81
CA LEU A 74 9.12 5.66 1.46
C LEU A 74 9.71 5.70 2.87
N LYS A 75 8.95 5.12 3.81
CA LYS A 75 9.34 4.89 5.20
C LYS A 75 9.05 3.42 5.60
N PRO A 76 9.86 2.46 5.15
CA PRO A 76 9.73 1.05 5.47
C PRO A 76 10.22 0.74 6.88
N ASN A 77 9.41 -0.02 7.60
CA ASN A 77 9.85 -0.84 8.74
C ASN A 77 9.90 -2.33 8.35
N GLY A 78 9.26 -2.73 7.25
CA GLY A 78 9.34 -4.06 6.64
C GLY A 78 10.21 -4.09 5.39
N VAL A 79 9.76 -4.81 4.36
CA VAL A 79 10.43 -4.93 3.05
C VAL A 79 9.69 -4.08 2.02
N ALA A 80 10.43 -3.23 1.31
CA ALA A 80 9.92 -2.48 0.17
C ALA A 80 10.78 -2.70 -1.07
N VAL A 81 10.14 -2.92 -2.23
CA VAL A 81 10.81 -3.06 -3.54
C VAL A 81 10.38 -1.92 -4.47
N CYS A 82 11.37 -1.18 -5.01
CA CYS A 82 11.13 0.06 -5.76
C CYS A 82 12.13 0.42 -6.86
N PRO A 83 11.77 0.45 -8.14
CA PRO A 83 12.67 0.93 -9.20
C PRO A 83 12.75 2.44 -9.38
N LYS A 84 11.87 3.24 -8.74
CA LYS A 84 11.89 4.71 -8.82
C LYS A 84 11.43 5.35 -7.52
N LEU A 85 12.33 6.12 -6.89
CA LEU A 85 12.10 6.77 -5.61
C LEU A 85 12.59 8.22 -5.56
N GLY A 86 11.73 9.12 -5.06
CA GLY A 86 12.10 10.48 -4.70
C GLY A 86 12.85 10.60 -3.36
N GLN A 87 12.28 10.09 -2.26
CA GLN A 87 12.85 10.17 -0.91
C GLN A 87 12.72 8.87 -0.10
N LEU A 88 13.83 8.42 0.51
CA LEU A 88 13.90 7.23 1.37
C LEU A 88 14.21 7.59 2.83
N LYS A 89 13.49 6.98 3.79
CA LYS A 89 13.84 6.99 5.22
C LYS A 89 13.63 5.59 5.83
N PRO A 90 14.63 4.69 5.79
CA PRO A 90 14.49 3.30 6.17
C PRO A 90 14.74 3.06 7.65
N ASN A 91 13.84 2.28 8.27
CA ASN A 91 14.08 1.52 9.50
C ASN A 91 13.99 -0.01 9.24
N GLY A 92 13.82 -0.38 7.96
CA GLY A 92 13.71 -1.75 7.46
C GLY A 92 14.43 -1.89 6.13
N VAL A 93 14.10 -2.92 5.35
CA VAL A 93 14.78 -3.21 4.08
C VAL A 93 14.09 -2.48 2.93
N ALA A 94 14.87 -1.70 2.18
CA ALA A 94 14.44 -1.12 0.92
C ALA A 94 15.37 -1.59 -0.20
N VAL A 95 14.82 -2.28 -1.19
CA VAL A 95 15.52 -2.63 -2.42
C VAL A 95 15.05 -1.66 -3.48
N CYS A 96 15.94 -0.76 -3.91
CA CYS A 96 15.61 0.15 -4.97
C CYS A 96 16.62 0.14 -6.11
N LEU A 97 16.11 0.17 -7.35
CA LEU A 97 16.86 0.32 -8.59
C LEU A 97 16.82 1.79 -9.03
#